data_AF-A0A523FJR1-F1
#
_entry.id   AF-A0A523FJR1-F1
#
_cell.length_a   1.000
_cell.length_b   1.000
_cell.length_c   1.000
_cell.angle_alpha   90.00
_cell.angle_beta   90.00
_cell.angle_gamma   90.00
#
_symmetry.space_group_name_H-M   'P 1'
#
loop_
_entity.id
_entity.type
_entity.pdbx_description
1 polymer ?
#
loop_
_entity_poly.entity_id
_entity_poly.type
_entity_poly.pdbx_seq_one_letter_code
_entity_poly.pdbx_strand_id
1 'polypeptide(L)'
;MGPLAHNPLDFDPQALGLVKASGLQRTIGASLDRVWENVADWEHLSWLHSSNFSGAELQDAGDWGWRIALQSGASSSTIELVIDRPNNHYVARTLQGSLQGMEIWTTLAPKGDHQTDIDVVFHVPAMAESTLQKVGTALVSSYQTLWDEDEAMMATRQAYLDGLPSQNLTEAQNLSETHNLGTVESLRPQLPMRVQHNGHGVQIAEVDGQIVAYAASCPHMGGPIGDCAIEGGIITCPWHGYQFNVTKGTSPNSSWSLPKRVHLQVDEATGQVTLSGPTG
;
A
#
# COMPACT_ATOMS: atom_id res chain seq x y z
N MET A 1 -16.75 -16.65 -6.40
CA MET A 1 -16.82 -18.05 -5.94
C MET A 1 -16.36 -18.02 -4.48
N GLY A 2 -15.95 -19.12 -3.86
CA GLY A 2 -15.54 -19.16 -2.43
C GLY A 2 -14.10 -19.70 -2.27
N PRO A 3 -13.67 -19.91 -1.01
CA PRO A 3 -12.39 -20.57 -0.75
C PRO A 3 -12.38 -22.00 -1.35
N LEU A 4 -11.25 -22.40 -1.92
CA LEU A 4 -11.05 -23.75 -2.45
C LEU A 4 -10.62 -24.73 -1.37
N ALA A 5 -9.96 -24.26 -0.31
CA ALA A 5 -9.66 -25.11 0.83
C ALA A 5 -10.95 -25.61 1.48
N HIS A 6 -11.08 -26.93 1.61
CA HIS A 6 -12.14 -27.54 2.43
C HIS A 6 -11.94 -27.14 3.89
N ASN A 7 -13.03 -26.81 4.59
CA ASN A 7 -13.01 -26.26 5.95
C ASN A 7 -11.85 -25.27 6.15
N PRO A 8 -11.88 -24.12 5.48
CA PRO A 8 -10.71 -23.26 5.36
C PRO A 8 -10.26 -22.61 6.69
N LEU A 9 -11.02 -22.77 7.76
CA LEU A 9 -10.65 -22.33 9.11
C LEU A 9 -10.23 -23.49 10.03
N ASP A 10 -10.19 -24.73 9.52
CA ASP A 10 -9.59 -25.85 10.22
C ASP A 10 -8.08 -25.85 10.01
N PHE A 11 -7.33 -26.27 11.03
CA PHE A 11 -5.91 -26.52 10.92
C PHE A 11 -5.65 -27.80 10.14
N ASP A 12 -4.71 -27.76 9.18
CA ASP A 12 -4.33 -28.90 8.33
C ASP A 12 -5.54 -29.65 7.74
N PRO A 13 -6.45 -28.98 6.99
CA PRO A 13 -7.68 -29.60 6.50
C PRO A 13 -7.41 -30.69 5.45
N GLN A 14 -6.19 -30.73 4.89
CA GLN A 14 -5.75 -31.74 3.93
C GLN A 14 -5.00 -32.91 4.58
N ALA A 15 -4.83 -32.89 5.91
CA ALA A 15 -4.12 -33.90 6.69
C ALA A 15 -2.71 -34.21 6.14
N LEU A 16 -1.95 -33.15 5.80
CA LEU A 16 -0.59 -33.22 5.27
C LEU A 16 0.45 -33.48 6.35
N GLY A 17 0.06 -33.51 7.63
CA GLY A 17 0.98 -33.71 8.74
C GLY A 17 1.84 -32.48 8.97
N LEU A 18 1.19 -31.30 9.01
CA LEU A 18 1.90 -30.03 9.16
C LEU A 18 2.62 -29.95 10.52
N VAL A 19 3.83 -29.40 10.49
CA VAL A 19 4.65 -29.14 11.68
C VAL A 19 4.96 -27.65 11.78
N LYS A 20 5.07 -27.12 12.99
CA LYS A 20 5.47 -25.73 13.23
C LYS A 20 6.93 -25.53 12.79
N ALA A 21 7.15 -24.65 11.83
CA ALA A 21 8.49 -24.23 11.40
C ALA A 21 9.06 -23.12 12.29
N SER A 22 8.26 -22.10 12.58
CA SER A 22 8.64 -20.96 13.43
C SER A 22 7.42 -20.10 13.79
N GLY A 23 7.63 -18.97 14.46
CA GLY A 23 6.61 -17.94 14.64
C GLY A 23 7.23 -16.55 14.84
N LEU A 24 6.43 -15.51 14.64
CA LEU A 24 6.78 -14.11 14.81
C LEU A 24 5.71 -13.43 15.66
N GLN A 25 6.13 -12.81 16.76
CA GLN A 25 5.28 -11.98 17.61
C GLN A 25 5.83 -10.56 17.62
N ARG A 26 4.95 -9.57 17.39
CA ARG A 26 5.29 -8.15 17.52
C ARG A 26 4.05 -7.33 17.81
N THR A 27 4.28 -6.11 18.27
CA THR A 27 3.26 -5.07 18.33
C THR A 27 3.53 -4.09 17.20
N ILE A 28 2.49 -3.70 16.47
CA ILE A 28 2.56 -2.71 15.39
C ILE A 28 1.78 -1.45 15.75
N GLY A 29 2.24 -0.30 15.28
CA GLY A 29 1.61 1.03 15.40
C GLY A 29 0.46 1.24 14.42
N ALA A 30 -0.40 0.23 14.25
CA ALA A 30 -1.58 0.30 13.40
C ALA A 30 -2.83 -0.16 14.15
N SER A 31 -3.97 0.49 13.87
CA SER A 31 -5.27 0.07 14.40
C SER A 31 -5.70 -1.25 13.78
N LEU A 32 -6.59 -1.98 14.46
CA LEU A 32 -7.15 -3.22 13.92
C LEU A 32 -7.84 -2.99 12.55
N ASP A 33 -8.46 -1.83 12.34
CA ASP A 33 -9.09 -1.49 11.06
C ASP A 33 -8.06 -1.29 9.94
N ARG A 34 -6.89 -0.71 10.23
CA ARG A 34 -5.81 -0.60 9.24
C ARG A 34 -5.23 -1.98 8.91
N VAL A 35 -5.08 -2.85 9.90
CA VAL A 35 -4.63 -4.24 9.67
C VAL A 35 -5.60 -4.99 8.78
N TRP A 36 -6.91 -4.86 9.01
CA TRP A 36 -7.90 -5.51 8.15
C TRP A 36 -7.98 -4.93 6.74
N GLU A 37 -7.79 -3.61 6.58
CA GLU A 37 -7.65 -2.99 5.27
C GLU A 37 -6.44 -3.56 4.52
N ASN A 38 -5.29 -3.72 5.20
CA ASN A 38 -4.07 -4.33 4.67
C ASN A 38 -4.28 -5.80 4.29
N VAL A 39 -4.89 -6.61 5.17
CA VAL A 39 -5.11 -8.04 4.94
C VAL A 39 -6.04 -8.30 3.75
N ALA A 40 -7.02 -7.42 3.52
CA ALA A 40 -7.93 -7.54 2.38
C ALA A 40 -7.31 -7.08 1.05
N ASP A 41 -6.27 -6.24 1.12
CA ASP A 41 -5.58 -5.68 -0.04
C ASP A 41 -4.49 -6.63 -0.55
N TRP A 42 -4.82 -7.50 -1.51
CA TRP A 42 -3.83 -8.36 -2.15
C TRP A 42 -2.97 -7.62 -3.20
N GLU A 43 -3.43 -6.45 -3.68
CA GLU A 43 -2.85 -5.77 -4.84
C GLU A 43 -1.50 -5.12 -4.50
N HIS A 44 -1.27 -4.76 -3.24
CA HIS A 44 0.02 -4.17 -2.84
C HIS A 44 1.19 -5.15 -2.90
N LEU A 45 0.93 -6.46 -2.84
CA LEU A 45 1.96 -7.47 -2.62
C LEU A 45 3.12 -7.35 -3.62
N SER A 46 2.85 -7.20 -4.91
CA SER A 46 3.92 -7.14 -5.93
C SER A 46 4.63 -5.79 -6.05
N TRP A 47 4.09 -4.75 -5.40
CA TRP A 47 4.59 -3.39 -5.54
C TRP A 47 5.26 -2.91 -4.25
N LEU A 48 4.53 -2.98 -3.13
CA LEU A 48 5.07 -2.68 -1.82
C LEU A 48 6.21 -3.65 -1.47
N HIS A 49 5.98 -4.96 -1.63
CA HIS A 49 6.99 -5.99 -1.37
C HIS A 49 7.70 -6.45 -2.65
N SER A 50 8.05 -5.51 -3.52
CA SER A 50 8.72 -5.80 -4.80
C SER A 50 10.10 -6.48 -4.64
N SER A 51 10.68 -6.44 -3.44
CA SER A 51 11.87 -7.22 -3.05
C SER A 51 11.60 -8.73 -2.97
N ASN A 52 10.36 -9.13 -2.69
CA ASN A 52 9.92 -10.51 -2.52
C ASN A 52 9.07 -11.02 -3.69
N PHE A 53 8.21 -10.17 -4.24
CA PHE A 53 7.20 -10.55 -5.22
C PHE A 53 7.31 -9.70 -6.48
N SER A 54 7.28 -10.33 -7.64
CA SER A 54 7.39 -9.67 -8.95
C SER A 54 6.05 -9.50 -9.66
N GLY A 55 4.97 -10.03 -9.10
CA GLY A 55 3.63 -9.94 -9.67
C GLY A 55 2.58 -10.63 -8.81
N ALA A 56 1.34 -10.14 -8.87
CA ALA A 56 0.18 -10.72 -8.19
C ALA A 56 -1.02 -10.62 -9.13
N GLU A 57 -1.71 -11.74 -9.36
CA GLU A 57 -2.90 -11.80 -10.22
C GLU A 57 -4.08 -12.41 -9.46
N LEU A 58 -5.19 -11.67 -9.41
CA LEU A 58 -6.40 -12.11 -8.73
C LEU A 58 -7.09 -13.26 -9.45
N GLN A 59 -7.38 -14.33 -8.71
CA GLN A 59 -8.18 -15.45 -9.21
C GLN A 59 -9.63 -15.39 -8.73
N ASP A 60 -9.86 -15.07 -7.45
CA ASP A 60 -11.19 -14.90 -6.84
C ASP A 60 -11.06 -14.12 -5.53
N ALA A 61 -12.11 -13.40 -5.14
CA ALA A 61 -12.18 -12.69 -3.87
C ALA A 61 -13.63 -12.49 -3.41
N GLY A 62 -13.79 -12.22 -2.12
CA GLY A 62 -15.05 -11.82 -1.51
C GLY A 62 -14.88 -11.58 -0.01
N ASP A 63 -15.98 -11.54 0.74
CA ASP A 63 -15.94 -11.33 2.20
C ASP A 63 -15.15 -12.43 2.95
N TRP A 64 -14.94 -13.58 2.31
CA TRP A 64 -14.15 -14.69 2.83
C TRP A 64 -12.63 -14.46 2.77
N GLY A 65 -12.16 -13.48 1.97
CA GLY A 65 -10.75 -13.25 1.67
C GLY A 65 -10.49 -13.25 0.17
N TRP A 66 -9.33 -13.77 -0.24
CA TRP A 66 -8.89 -13.73 -1.63
C TRP A 66 -8.00 -14.90 -2.00
N ARG A 67 -7.91 -15.18 -3.29
CA ARG A 67 -6.96 -16.11 -3.88
C ARG A 67 -6.28 -15.48 -5.07
N ILE A 68 -4.96 -15.58 -5.11
CA ILE A 68 -4.12 -15.00 -6.15
C ILE A 68 -3.09 -16.00 -6.67
N ALA A 69 -2.63 -15.78 -7.91
CA ALA A 69 -1.33 -16.27 -8.35
C ALA A 69 -0.28 -15.23 -7.96
N LEU A 70 0.65 -15.60 -7.08
CA LEU A 70 1.75 -14.76 -6.61
C LEU A 70 3.04 -15.19 -7.29
N GLN A 71 3.78 -14.23 -7.86
CA GLN A 71 5.01 -14.46 -8.60
C GLN A 71 6.22 -14.00 -7.77
N SER A 72 7.29 -14.79 -7.78
CA SER A 72 8.58 -14.43 -7.18
C SER A 72 9.68 -14.85 -8.15
N GLY A 73 10.18 -13.88 -8.91
CA GLY A 73 11.11 -14.11 -10.02
C GLY A 73 10.48 -15.02 -11.08
N ALA A 74 11.13 -16.16 -11.37
CA ALA A 74 10.61 -17.13 -12.34
C ALA A 74 9.60 -18.13 -11.73
N SER A 75 9.36 -18.07 -10.42
CA SER A 75 8.45 -19.00 -9.72
C SER A 75 7.07 -18.38 -9.53
N SER A 76 6.03 -19.23 -9.50
CA SER A 76 4.68 -18.82 -9.16
C SER A 76 4.05 -19.79 -8.17
N SER A 77 3.31 -19.25 -7.21
CA SER A 77 2.53 -20.00 -6.23
C SER A 77 1.08 -19.52 -6.24
N THR A 78 0.13 -20.41 -5.99
CA THR A 78 -1.26 -20.03 -5.73
C THR A 78 -1.44 -19.87 -4.23
N ILE A 79 -1.76 -18.65 -3.79
CA ILE A 79 -1.99 -18.30 -2.38
C ILE A 79 -3.47 -18.04 -2.17
N GLU A 80 -4.05 -18.66 -1.15
CA GLU A 80 -5.41 -18.40 -0.70
C GLU A 80 -5.38 -17.89 0.75
N LEU A 81 -5.85 -16.67 0.95
CA LEU A 81 -6.02 -16.06 2.27
C LEU A 81 -7.49 -16.12 2.66
N VAL A 82 -7.77 -16.67 3.84
CA VAL A 82 -9.13 -16.76 4.38
C VAL A 82 -9.22 -16.01 5.70
N ILE A 83 -10.24 -15.17 5.80
CA ILE A 83 -10.48 -14.26 6.92
C ILE A 83 -11.49 -14.87 7.90
N ASP A 84 -11.14 -14.87 9.19
CA ASP A 84 -12.02 -15.16 10.31
C ASP A 84 -12.10 -13.92 11.22
N ARG A 85 -12.81 -12.91 10.70
CA ARG A 85 -12.96 -11.60 11.35
C ARG A 85 -13.51 -11.71 12.78
N PRO A 86 -14.54 -12.53 13.08
CA PRO A 86 -15.08 -12.66 14.44
C PRO A 86 -14.06 -13.11 15.49
N ASN A 87 -13.09 -13.95 15.11
CA ASN A 87 -12.05 -14.44 16.02
C ASN A 87 -10.72 -13.69 15.88
N ASN A 88 -10.68 -12.62 15.08
CA ASN A 88 -9.47 -11.87 14.75
C ASN A 88 -8.34 -12.72 14.16
N HIS A 89 -8.69 -13.73 13.39
CA HIS A 89 -7.74 -14.64 12.76
C HIS A 89 -7.80 -14.54 11.24
N TYR A 90 -6.69 -14.85 10.59
CA TYR A 90 -6.71 -15.22 9.17
C TYR A 90 -5.63 -16.26 8.91
N VAL A 91 -5.81 -17.00 7.82
CA VAL A 91 -4.86 -18.02 7.38
C VAL A 91 -4.54 -17.82 5.91
N ALA A 92 -3.25 -17.74 5.60
CA ALA A 92 -2.76 -17.81 4.22
C ALA A 92 -2.26 -19.23 3.93
N ARG A 93 -2.75 -19.84 2.85
CA ARG A 93 -2.35 -21.17 2.43
C ARG A 93 -1.70 -21.15 1.06
N THR A 94 -0.63 -21.92 0.92
CA THR A 94 -0.02 -22.19 -0.39
C THR A 94 -0.68 -23.40 -1.02
N LEU A 95 -1.65 -23.17 -1.91
CA LEU A 95 -2.39 -24.24 -2.57
C LEU A 95 -1.55 -24.97 -3.64
N GLN A 96 -0.66 -24.24 -4.31
CA GLN A 96 0.25 -24.74 -5.34
C GLN A 96 1.55 -23.93 -5.33
N GLY A 97 2.68 -24.53 -5.71
CA GLY A 97 3.98 -23.87 -5.80
C GLY A 97 4.97 -24.30 -4.72
N SER A 98 5.97 -23.47 -4.45
CA SER A 98 6.98 -23.76 -3.42
C SER A 98 6.33 -23.83 -2.04
N LEU A 99 6.69 -24.84 -1.24
CA LEU A 99 6.06 -25.12 0.06
C LEU A 99 4.54 -25.32 -0.04
N GLN A 100 4.06 -25.99 -1.10
CA GLN A 100 2.67 -26.42 -1.22
C GLN A 100 2.19 -27.10 0.07
N GLY A 101 1.01 -26.69 0.56
CA GLY A 101 0.44 -27.14 1.82
C GLY A 101 0.83 -26.31 3.03
N MET A 102 1.77 -25.36 2.90
CA MET A 102 2.11 -24.43 3.99
C MET A 102 0.88 -23.60 4.40
N GLU A 103 0.74 -23.44 5.72
CA GLU A 103 -0.25 -22.57 6.35
C GLU A 103 0.46 -21.51 7.21
N ILE A 104 0.02 -20.27 7.07
CA ILE A 104 0.49 -19.14 7.87
C ILE A 104 -0.72 -18.62 8.63
N TRP A 105 -0.75 -18.90 9.92
CA TRP A 105 -1.82 -18.49 10.80
C TRP A 105 -1.44 -17.19 11.49
N THR A 106 -2.32 -16.19 11.40
CA THR A 106 -2.11 -14.91 12.06
C THR A 106 -3.28 -14.62 13.00
N THR A 107 -2.95 -14.30 14.25
CA THR A 107 -3.89 -13.81 15.27
C THR A 107 -3.63 -12.34 15.55
N LEU A 108 -4.70 -11.55 15.62
CA LEU A 108 -4.66 -10.12 15.87
C LEU A 108 -5.30 -9.79 17.23
N ALA A 109 -4.64 -8.98 18.04
CA ALA A 109 -5.16 -8.53 19.33
C ALA A 109 -5.02 -7.00 19.46
N PRO A 110 -6.13 -6.22 19.34
CA PRO A 110 -6.06 -4.77 19.47
C PRO A 110 -5.60 -4.35 20.87
N LYS A 111 -4.75 -3.32 20.94
CA LYS A 111 -4.22 -2.71 22.18
C LYS A 111 -4.67 -1.27 22.41
N GLY A 112 -5.37 -0.70 21.45
CA GLY A 112 -5.91 0.66 21.49
C GLY A 112 -6.25 1.14 20.08
N ASP A 113 -6.48 2.43 19.96
CA ASP A 113 -6.99 3.03 18.71
C ASP A 113 -5.97 2.98 17.55
N HIS A 114 -4.68 2.85 17.86
CA HIS A 114 -3.58 2.86 16.87
C HIS A 114 -2.53 1.78 17.13
N GLN A 115 -2.90 0.69 17.81
CA GLN A 115 -1.94 -0.37 18.13
C GLN A 115 -2.59 -1.75 18.13
N THR A 116 -1.90 -2.73 17.54
CA THR A 116 -2.35 -4.12 17.45
C THR A 116 -1.17 -5.06 17.71
N ASP A 117 -1.36 -6.06 18.57
CA ASP A 117 -0.44 -7.19 18.68
C ASP A 117 -0.73 -8.20 17.57
N ILE A 118 0.33 -8.73 16.96
CA ILE A 118 0.25 -9.78 15.95
C ILE A 118 1.04 -11.00 16.41
N ASP A 119 0.45 -12.18 16.23
CA ASP A 119 1.09 -13.49 16.43
C ASP A 119 0.95 -14.29 15.14
N VAL A 120 2.08 -14.58 14.49
CA VAL A 120 2.16 -15.30 13.23
C VAL A 120 2.83 -16.65 13.47
N VAL A 121 2.20 -17.74 13.02
CA VAL A 121 2.75 -19.09 13.13
C VAL A 121 2.83 -19.75 11.77
N PHE A 122 4.03 -20.18 11.41
CA PHE A 122 4.32 -20.86 10.14
C PHE A 122 4.25 -22.37 10.33
N HIS A 123 3.35 -23.03 9.59
CA HIS A 123 3.22 -24.48 9.56
C HIS A 123 3.52 -24.99 8.16
N VAL A 124 4.40 -25.98 8.05
CA VAL A 124 4.87 -26.54 6.78
C VAL A 124 4.72 -28.05 6.78
N PRO A 125 4.64 -28.71 5.60
CA PRO A 125 4.70 -30.17 5.53
C PRO A 125 5.96 -30.72 6.22
N ALA A 126 5.82 -31.88 6.88
CA ALA A 126 6.92 -32.49 7.62
C ALA A 126 8.17 -32.68 6.74
N MET A 127 9.32 -32.29 7.29
CA MET A 127 10.62 -32.36 6.62
C MET A 127 11.73 -32.62 7.65
N ALA A 128 12.96 -32.90 7.18
CA ALA A 128 14.10 -33.10 8.07
C ALA A 128 14.36 -31.86 8.94
N GLU A 129 14.69 -32.06 10.21
CA GLU A 129 14.83 -30.98 11.21
C GLU A 129 15.78 -29.86 10.77
N SER A 130 16.91 -30.20 10.16
CA SER A 130 17.88 -29.22 9.65
C SER A 130 17.33 -28.36 8.50
N THR A 131 16.39 -28.89 7.72
CA THR A 131 15.70 -28.14 6.67
C THR A 131 14.59 -27.29 7.28
N LEU A 132 13.83 -27.84 8.23
CA LEU A 132 12.78 -27.13 8.95
C LEU A 132 13.31 -25.86 9.63
N GLN A 133 14.46 -25.95 10.30
CA GLN A 133 15.10 -24.79 10.93
C GLN A 133 15.47 -23.70 9.92
N LYS A 134 16.06 -24.07 8.77
CA LYS A 134 16.43 -23.12 7.71
C LYS A 134 15.19 -22.45 7.10
N VAL A 135 14.15 -23.22 6.83
CA VAL A 135 12.86 -22.71 6.33
C VAL A 135 12.25 -21.76 7.35
N GLY A 136 12.21 -22.14 8.63
CA GLY A 136 11.69 -21.29 9.70
C GLY A 136 12.43 -19.95 9.83
N THR A 137 13.76 -19.96 9.76
CA THR A 137 14.57 -18.72 9.76
C THR A 137 14.28 -17.85 8.54
N ALA A 138 14.22 -18.45 7.34
CA ALA A 138 13.94 -17.71 6.11
C ALA A 138 12.53 -17.09 6.12
N LEU A 139 11.51 -17.82 6.59
CA LEU A 139 10.14 -17.33 6.71
C LEU A 139 10.04 -16.16 7.68
N VAL A 140 10.64 -16.26 8.87
CA VAL A 140 10.65 -15.16 9.84
C VAL A 140 11.35 -13.93 9.26
N SER A 141 12.53 -14.10 8.66
CA SER A 141 13.26 -12.97 8.06
C SER A 141 12.44 -12.28 6.97
N SER A 142 11.80 -13.06 6.10
CA SER A 142 10.94 -12.51 5.05
C SER A 142 9.76 -11.77 5.65
N TYR A 143 9.03 -12.39 6.58
CA TYR A 143 7.83 -11.79 7.18
C TYR A 143 8.12 -10.56 8.03
N GLN A 144 9.31 -10.45 8.64
CA GLN A 144 9.72 -9.22 9.31
C GLN A 144 9.77 -8.04 8.34
N THR A 145 10.40 -8.22 7.17
CA THR A 145 10.43 -7.20 6.12
C THR A 145 9.04 -6.84 5.62
N LEU A 146 8.20 -7.84 5.32
CA LEU A 146 6.82 -7.58 4.87
C LEU A 146 6.04 -6.76 5.90
N TRP A 147 6.10 -7.13 7.19
CA TRP A 147 5.40 -6.40 8.24
C TRP A 147 5.96 -4.99 8.49
N ASP A 148 7.26 -4.76 8.31
CA ASP A 148 7.84 -3.42 8.42
C ASP A 148 7.32 -2.50 7.30
N GLU A 149 7.22 -3.02 6.08
CA GLU A 149 6.68 -2.30 4.92
C GLU A 149 5.17 -2.05 5.06
N ASP A 150 4.41 -3.05 5.50
CA ASP A 150 2.97 -2.95 5.78
C ASP A 150 2.68 -1.94 6.90
N GLU A 151 3.44 -1.98 8.00
CA GLU A 151 3.29 -1.03 9.10
C GLU A 151 3.51 0.41 8.64
N ALA A 152 4.53 0.64 7.81
CA ALA A 152 4.79 1.96 7.21
C ALA A 152 3.66 2.40 6.26
N MET A 153 3.11 1.48 5.45
CA MET A 153 1.96 1.75 4.59
C MET A 153 0.72 2.12 5.42
N MET A 154 0.38 1.31 6.42
CA MET A 154 -0.77 1.51 7.30
C MET A 154 -0.68 2.82 8.10
N ALA A 155 0.50 3.16 8.62
CA ALA A 155 0.72 4.42 9.32
C ALA A 155 0.54 5.63 8.38
N THR A 156 1.10 5.57 7.17
CA THR A 156 0.93 6.61 6.14
C THR A 156 -0.53 6.75 5.72
N ARG A 157 -1.23 5.61 5.57
CA ARG A 157 -2.66 5.56 5.27
C ARG A 157 -3.50 6.22 6.36
N GLN A 158 -3.19 5.97 7.63
CA GLN A 158 -3.88 6.60 8.75
C GLN A 158 -3.65 8.12 8.75
N ALA A 159 -2.40 8.57 8.59
CA ALA A 159 -2.09 10.00 8.52
C ALA A 159 -2.80 10.69 7.34
N TYR A 160 -2.92 10.02 6.20
CA TYR A 160 -3.69 10.52 5.06
C TYR A 160 -5.18 10.69 5.41
N LEU A 161 -5.79 9.73 6.11
CA LEU A 161 -7.18 9.80 6.53
C LEU A 161 -7.42 10.90 7.57
N ASP A 162 -6.54 11.02 8.56
CA ASP A 162 -6.63 12.05 9.60
C ASP A 162 -6.50 13.47 9.02
N GLY A 163 -5.73 13.60 7.94
CA GLY A 163 -5.54 14.86 7.21
C GLY A 163 -6.66 15.21 6.22
N LEU A 164 -7.65 14.33 5.99
CA LEU A 164 -8.79 14.68 5.15
C LEU A 164 -9.65 15.73 5.87
N PRO A 165 -10.04 16.82 5.20
CA PRO A 165 -10.87 17.84 5.82
C PRO A 165 -12.17 17.21 6.31
N SER A 166 -12.53 17.51 7.55
CA SER A 166 -13.84 17.17 8.10
C SER A 166 -14.92 17.72 7.16
N GLN A 167 -16.00 16.96 6.91
CA GLN A 167 -17.09 17.34 5.98
C GLN A 167 -17.79 18.68 6.31
N ASN A 168 -17.33 19.40 7.34
CA ASN A 168 -17.83 20.68 7.82
C ASN A 168 -17.03 21.91 7.34
N LEU A 169 -16.02 21.78 6.47
CA LEU A 169 -15.40 22.95 5.83
C LEU A 169 -16.27 23.45 4.67
N THR A 170 -16.52 24.75 4.62
CA THR A 170 -17.29 25.38 3.53
C THR A 170 -16.45 25.45 2.25
N GLU A 171 -17.07 25.28 1.07
CA GLU A 171 -16.40 25.47 -0.24
C GLU A 171 -15.67 26.82 -0.32
N ALA A 172 -16.22 27.86 0.31
CA ALA A 172 -15.63 29.20 0.37
C ALA A 172 -14.28 29.27 1.10
N GLN A 173 -13.99 28.37 2.05
CA GLN A 173 -12.70 28.33 2.75
C GLN A 173 -11.61 27.61 1.92
N ASN A 174 -11.99 26.71 1.01
CA ASN A 174 -11.07 25.99 0.13
C ASN A 174 -10.68 26.76 -1.13
N LEU A 175 -11.36 27.87 -1.44
CA LEU A 175 -11.19 28.59 -2.72
C LEU A 175 -10.38 29.90 -2.62
N SER A 176 -10.06 30.39 -1.41
CA SER A 176 -9.55 31.76 -1.24
C SER A 176 -8.06 31.92 -0.98
N GLU A 177 -7.31 30.84 -0.72
CA GLU A 177 -5.88 30.97 -0.42
C GLU A 177 -5.05 30.89 -1.71
N THR A 178 -4.22 31.91 -1.96
CA THR A 178 -3.21 31.90 -3.04
C THR A 178 -1.84 31.88 -2.39
N HIS A 179 -1.03 30.88 -2.71
CA HIS A 179 0.34 30.74 -2.24
C HIS A 179 1.30 31.28 -3.31
N ASN A 180 2.04 32.33 -2.96
CA ASN A 180 3.14 32.82 -3.78
C ASN A 180 4.37 31.90 -3.57
N LEU A 181 4.86 31.29 -4.65
CA LEU A 181 6.00 30.36 -4.63
C LEU A 181 7.33 31.02 -5.06
N GLY A 182 7.33 32.33 -5.27
CA GLY A 182 8.47 33.08 -5.80
C GLY A 182 8.58 33.03 -7.33
N THR A 183 9.70 33.53 -7.86
CA THR A 183 9.94 33.53 -9.32
C THR A 183 10.41 32.15 -9.78
N VAL A 184 10.18 31.83 -11.06
CA VAL A 184 10.68 30.59 -11.72
C VAL A 184 12.17 30.38 -11.46
N GLU A 185 12.98 31.44 -11.57
CA GLU A 185 14.43 31.37 -11.34
C GLU A 185 14.79 30.96 -9.90
N SER A 186 14.05 31.47 -8.91
CA SER A 186 14.26 31.13 -7.51
C SER A 186 13.70 29.75 -7.14
N LEU A 187 12.65 29.31 -7.84
CA LEU A 187 11.93 28.08 -7.55
C LEU A 187 12.65 26.85 -8.10
N ARG A 188 13.16 26.91 -9.34
CA ARG A 188 13.80 25.77 -10.03
C ARG A 188 14.90 25.07 -9.21
N PRO A 189 15.84 25.78 -8.55
CA PRO A 189 16.86 25.12 -7.73
C PRO A 189 16.34 24.35 -6.51
N GLN A 190 15.07 24.56 -6.15
CA GLN A 190 14.42 23.91 -5.00
C GLN A 190 13.57 22.71 -5.44
N LEU A 191 13.38 22.48 -6.75
CA LEU A 191 12.55 21.40 -7.25
C LEU A 191 13.28 20.04 -7.23
N PRO A 192 12.57 18.93 -6.96
CA PRO A 192 11.16 18.88 -6.57
C PRO A 192 10.95 19.32 -5.11
N MET A 193 9.83 20.00 -4.84
CA MET A 193 9.48 20.43 -3.47
C MET A 193 8.02 20.14 -3.13
N ARG A 194 7.73 19.96 -1.84
CA ARG A 194 6.37 19.79 -1.33
C ARG A 194 5.92 21.05 -0.61
N VAL A 195 4.69 21.48 -0.88
CA VAL A 195 4.01 22.57 -0.18
C VAL A 195 2.68 22.07 0.39
N GLN A 196 2.23 22.70 1.48
CA GLN A 196 0.87 22.47 1.97
C GLN A 196 -0.07 23.51 1.35
N HIS A 197 -1.24 23.08 0.93
CA HIS A 197 -2.29 23.95 0.40
C HIS A 197 -3.67 23.41 0.80
N ASN A 198 -4.47 24.21 1.52
CA ASN A 198 -5.77 23.80 2.06
C ASN A 198 -5.72 22.46 2.82
N GLY A 199 -4.69 22.24 3.63
CA GLY A 199 -4.50 21.00 4.39
C GLY A 199 -4.02 19.79 3.58
N HIS A 200 -3.74 19.96 2.28
CA HIS A 200 -3.27 18.89 1.41
C HIS A 200 -1.82 19.11 0.96
N GLY A 201 -1.05 18.02 0.94
CA GLY A 201 0.28 18.01 0.36
C GLY A 201 0.21 18.12 -1.17
N VAL A 202 0.89 19.12 -1.71
CA VAL A 202 1.03 19.36 -3.15
C VAL A 202 2.51 19.28 -3.49
N GLN A 203 2.83 18.45 -4.49
CA GLN A 203 4.16 18.32 -5.04
C GLN A 203 4.32 19.30 -6.21
N ILE A 204 5.38 20.09 -6.17
CA ILE A 204 5.82 20.97 -7.25
C ILE A 204 7.08 20.35 -7.87
N ALA A 205 7.08 20.19 -9.19
CA ALA A 205 8.19 19.59 -9.93
C ALA A 205 8.37 20.27 -11.30
N GLU A 206 9.51 20.03 -11.94
CA GLU A 206 9.73 20.41 -13.33
C GLU A 206 9.69 19.16 -14.21
N VAL A 207 8.86 19.20 -15.25
CA VAL A 207 8.69 18.12 -16.23
C VAL A 207 8.74 18.75 -17.61
N ASP A 208 9.67 18.28 -18.45
CA ASP A 208 9.87 18.78 -19.82
C ASP A 208 10.00 20.32 -19.88
N GLY A 209 10.67 20.91 -18.89
CA GLY A 209 10.88 22.37 -18.79
C GLY A 209 9.69 23.16 -18.24
N GLN A 210 8.59 22.49 -17.90
CA GLN A 210 7.37 23.10 -17.33
C GLN A 210 7.28 22.82 -15.84
N ILE A 211 6.95 23.85 -15.05
CA ILE A 211 6.65 23.69 -13.63
C ILE A 211 5.22 23.17 -13.49
N VAL A 212 5.06 22.06 -12.77
CA VAL A 212 3.79 21.37 -12.57
C VAL A 212 3.48 21.26 -11.08
N ALA A 213 2.19 21.23 -10.75
CA ALA A 213 1.69 21.00 -9.40
C ALA A 213 0.70 19.84 -9.40
N TYR A 214 0.88 18.89 -8.49
CA TYR A 214 0.00 17.72 -8.38
C TYR A 214 -0.11 17.24 -6.93
N ALA A 215 -1.12 16.43 -6.62
CA ALA A 215 -1.30 15.88 -5.28
C ALA A 215 -0.11 14.99 -4.89
N ALA A 216 0.44 15.17 -3.68
CA ALA A 216 1.57 14.36 -3.19
C ALA A 216 1.16 12.96 -2.74
N SER A 217 -0.13 12.66 -2.66
CA SER A 217 -0.68 11.38 -2.20
C SER A 217 -1.52 10.73 -3.29
N CYS A 218 -1.37 9.42 -3.46
CA CYS A 218 -2.13 8.62 -4.40
C CYS A 218 -3.63 8.68 -4.05
N PRO A 219 -4.52 8.93 -5.03
CA PRO A 219 -5.96 8.98 -4.79
C PRO A 219 -6.58 7.64 -4.37
N HIS A 220 -5.85 6.52 -4.52
CA HIS A 220 -6.32 5.20 -4.12
C HIS A 220 -6.36 5.06 -2.60
N MET A 221 -5.18 4.95 -1.97
CA MET A 221 -5.04 4.72 -0.53
C MET A 221 -4.15 5.76 0.14
N GLY A 222 -3.78 6.86 -0.53
CA GLY A 222 -2.94 7.89 0.05
C GLY A 222 -1.43 7.62 -0.03
N GLY A 223 -1.01 6.63 -0.83
CA GLY A 223 0.40 6.28 -1.03
C GLY A 223 1.29 7.46 -1.42
N PRO A 224 2.57 7.49 -1.01
CA PRO A 224 3.43 8.68 -1.03
C PRO A 224 4.02 8.98 -2.42
N ILE A 225 3.18 9.24 -3.41
CA ILE A 225 3.63 9.48 -4.80
C ILE A 225 4.53 10.71 -4.92
N GLY A 226 4.38 11.73 -4.07
CA GLY A 226 5.20 12.94 -4.16
C GLY A 226 6.70 12.72 -3.92
N ASP A 227 7.08 11.56 -3.37
CA ASP A 227 8.47 11.18 -3.11
C ASP A 227 9.05 10.27 -4.22
N CYS A 228 8.26 10.00 -5.27
CA CYS A 228 8.64 9.13 -6.37
C CYS A 228 9.24 9.90 -7.55
N ALA A 229 10.08 9.22 -8.33
CA ALA A 229 10.61 9.76 -9.58
C ALA A 229 9.51 9.91 -10.64
N ILE A 230 9.67 10.91 -11.51
CA ILE A 230 8.81 11.13 -12.66
C ILE A 230 9.55 10.64 -13.91
N GLU A 231 8.93 9.73 -14.65
CA GLU A 231 9.48 9.18 -15.90
C GLU A 231 8.51 9.50 -17.04
N GLY A 232 8.95 10.30 -18.03
CA GLY A 232 8.10 10.69 -19.16
C GLY A 232 6.79 11.38 -18.74
N GLY A 233 6.83 12.15 -17.65
CA GLY A 233 5.65 12.80 -17.06
C GLY A 233 4.70 11.86 -16.32
N ILE A 234 5.09 10.61 -16.11
CA ILE A 234 4.34 9.61 -15.33
C ILE A 234 5.01 9.40 -13.98
N ILE A 235 4.20 9.37 -12.92
CA ILE A 235 4.62 8.98 -11.57
C ILE A 235 3.93 7.68 -11.19
N THR A 236 4.65 6.76 -10.54
CA THR A 236 4.16 5.42 -10.19
C THR A 236 4.03 5.31 -8.67
N CYS A 237 2.84 4.93 -8.19
CA CYS A 237 2.61 4.67 -6.78
C CYS A 237 3.40 3.46 -6.30
N PRO A 238 4.18 3.58 -5.20
CA PRO A 238 4.99 2.48 -4.72
C PRO A 238 4.14 1.36 -4.09
N TRP A 239 2.89 1.63 -3.72
CA TRP A 239 2.04 0.65 -3.05
C TRP A 239 1.33 -0.29 -4.01
N HIS A 240 0.79 0.22 -5.12
CA HIS A 240 -0.06 -0.56 -6.04
C HIS A 240 0.36 -0.45 -7.51
N GLY A 241 1.41 0.32 -7.81
CA GLY A 241 1.86 0.53 -9.18
C GLY A 241 0.96 1.40 -10.05
N TYR A 242 -0.09 2.01 -9.47
CA TYR A 242 -0.91 2.95 -10.21
C TYR A 242 -0.09 4.12 -10.72
N GLN A 243 -0.21 4.37 -12.01
CA GLN A 243 0.52 5.39 -12.72
C GLN A 243 -0.36 6.62 -12.89
N PHE A 244 0.25 7.80 -12.85
CA PHE A 244 -0.48 9.05 -13.06
C PHE A 244 0.35 9.99 -13.92
N ASN A 245 -0.27 10.57 -14.94
CA ASN A 245 0.33 11.69 -15.65
C ASN A 245 0.23 12.95 -14.77
N VAL A 246 1.38 13.50 -14.36
CA VAL A 246 1.41 14.63 -13.41
C VAL A 246 0.92 15.95 -14.00
N THR A 247 0.85 16.07 -15.33
CA THR A 247 0.32 17.25 -16.03
C THR A 247 -1.19 17.17 -16.24
N LYS A 248 -1.71 15.98 -16.56
CA LYS A 248 -3.12 15.75 -16.91
C LYS A 248 -3.97 15.24 -15.74
N GLY A 249 -3.33 14.63 -14.75
CA GLY A 249 -3.94 13.93 -13.62
C GLY A 249 -4.52 12.54 -13.95
N THR A 250 -4.56 12.13 -15.22
CA THR A 250 -5.15 10.85 -15.64
C THR A 250 -4.21 9.67 -15.38
N SER A 251 -4.77 8.52 -15.03
CA SER A 251 -4.05 7.25 -14.95
C SER A 251 -4.13 6.47 -16.28
N PRO A 252 -3.02 5.95 -16.81
CA PRO A 252 -3.04 5.07 -17.98
C PRO A 252 -3.39 3.61 -17.65
N ASN A 253 -3.29 3.19 -16.39
CA ASN A 253 -3.44 1.80 -15.96
C ASN A 253 -4.52 1.57 -14.89
N SER A 254 -5.32 2.58 -14.56
CA SER A 254 -6.41 2.48 -13.60
C SER A 254 -7.54 3.49 -13.88
N SER A 255 -8.65 3.38 -13.17
CA SER A 255 -9.73 4.37 -13.20
C SER A 255 -9.49 5.57 -12.28
N TRP A 256 -8.38 5.58 -11.54
CA TRP A 256 -8.06 6.67 -10.62
C TRP A 256 -7.55 7.90 -11.37
N SER A 257 -7.76 9.08 -10.78
CA SER A 257 -7.21 10.33 -11.28
C SER A 257 -6.69 11.17 -10.13
N LEU A 258 -5.55 11.84 -10.32
CA LEU A 258 -5.05 12.80 -9.35
C LEU A 258 -6.10 13.91 -9.16
N PRO A 259 -6.44 14.24 -7.91
CA PRO A 259 -7.42 15.27 -7.64
C PRO A 259 -6.87 16.63 -8.07
N LYS A 260 -7.64 17.39 -8.84
CA LYS A 260 -7.33 18.76 -9.22
C LYS A 260 -7.57 19.70 -8.04
N ARG A 261 -6.69 19.65 -7.04
CA ARG A 261 -6.81 20.45 -5.81
C ARG A 261 -6.23 21.85 -5.97
N VAL A 262 -5.44 22.08 -7.02
CA VAL A 262 -4.69 23.32 -7.21
C VAL A 262 -4.62 23.71 -8.67
N HIS A 263 -4.47 25.01 -8.90
CA HIS A 263 -4.05 25.60 -10.15
C HIS A 263 -2.69 26.27 -9.93
N LEU A 264 -1.69 25.89 -10.74
CA LEU A 264 -0.40 26.57 -10.78
C LEU A 264 -0.38 27.53 -11.97
N GLN A 265 -0.06 28.79 -11.70
CA GLN A 265 0.07 29.82 -12.70
C GLN A 265 1.49 30.40 -12.68
N VAL A 266 2.04 30.63 -13.87
CA VAL A 266 3.28 31.39 -14.06
C VAL A 266 2.91 32.67 -14.81
N ASP A 267 3.19 33.82 -14.22
CA ASP A 267 3.06 35.11 -14.89
C ASP A 267 4.22 35.27 -15.88
N GLU A 268 3.93 35.37 -17.17
CA GLU A 268 4.95 35.41 -18.22
C GLU A 268 5.80 36.69 -18.20
N ALA A 269 5.27 37.81 -17.68
CA ALA A 269 5.97 39.08 -17.66
C ALA A 269 6.96 39.18 -16.50
N THR A 270 6.61 38.60 -15.36
CA THR A 270 7.37 38.71 -14.10
C THR A 270 8.09 37.41 -13.72
N GLY A 271 7.72 36.28 -14.34
CA GLY A 271 8.17 34.95 -13.95
C GLY A 271 7.63 34.51 -12.59
N GLN A 272 6.64 35.19 -12.03
CA GLN A 272 6.07 34.88 -10.71
C GLN A 272 5.23 33.60 -10.77
N VAL A 273 5.48 32.67 -9.85
CA VAL A 273 4.73 31.43 -9.71
C VAL A 273 3.75 31.54 -8.55
N THR A 274 2.49 31.20 -8.80
CA THR A 274 1.41 31.17 -7.80
C THR A 274 0.68 29.84 -7.83
N LEU A 275 0.25 29.39 -6.66
CA LEU A 275 -0.58 28.20 -6.45
C LEU A 275 -1.90 28.64 -5.81
N SER A 276 -3.03 28.34 -6.43
CA SER A 276 -4.36 28.65 -5.91
C SER A 276 -5.25 27.42 -5.89
N GLY A 277 -6.40 27.49 -5.24
CA GLY A 277 -7.43 26.45 -5.31
C GLY A 277 -7.96 26.24 -6.74
N PRO A 278 -8.74 25.18 -6.98
CA PRO A 278 -9.30 24.92 -8.31
C PRO A 278 -10.27 26.04 -8.70
N THR A 279 -10.16 26.56 -9.92
CA THR A 279 -11.18 27.47 -10.44
C THR A 279 -12.44 26.68 -10.77
N GLY A 280 -13.59 27.13 -10.28
CA GLY A 280 -14.91 26.53 -10.51
C GLY A 280 -15.32 26.46 -11.97
#